data_AF-A0A5R2MXD0-F1
#
_entry.id   AF-A0A5R2MXD0-F1
#
_cell.length_a   1.000
_cell.length_b   1.000
_cell.length_c   1.000
_cell.angle_alpha   90.00
_cell.angle_beta   90.00
_cell.angle_gamma   90.00
#
_symmetry.space_group_name_H-M   'P 1'
#
loop_
_entity.id
_entity.type
_entity.pdbx_description
1 polymer ?
#
loop_
_entity_poly.entity_id
_entity_poly.type
_entity_poly.pdbx_seq_one_letter_code
_entity_poly.pdbx_strand_id
1 'polypeptide(L)' 'HSKQSPEGGPGVSGAFFQMIYQVLIGQERGPRFGSFAALYGVTETRSLIQKALAGQLA' A
#
# COMPACT_ATOMS: atom_id res chain seq x y z
N HIS A 1 -5.48 19.49 -3.56
CA HIS A 1 -5.04 18.51 -2.55
C HIS A 1 -3.91 19.12 -1.73
N SER A 2 -4.19 19.66 -0.53
CA SER A 2 -3.16 20.25 0.36
C SER A 2 -3.14 19.57 1.74
N LYS A 3 -3.26 18.24 1.78
CA LYS A 3 -2.98 17.52 3.02
C LYS A 3 -1.47 17.41 3.16
N GLN A 4 -0.93 17.85 4.28
CA GLN A 4 0.45 17.62 4.67
C GLN A 4 0.55 16.33 5.49
N SER A 5 1.64 15.61 5.30
CA SER A 5 2.04 14.51 6.17
C SER A 5 2.45 15.06 7.54
N PRO A 6 2.46 14.21 8.60
CA PRO A 6 2.84 14.64 9.95
C PRO A 6 4.23 15.29 10.03
N GLU A 7 5.14 14.91 9.12
CA GLU A 7 6.50 15.44 9.03
C GLU A 7 6.65 16.62 8.04
N GLY A 8 5.54 17.24 7.62
CA GLY A 8 5.54 18.45 6.79
C GLY A 8 5.64 18.21 5.27
N GLY A 9 5.91 16.98 4.83
CA GLY A 9 5.92 16.58 3.42
C GLY A 9 4.53 16.47 2.77
N PRO A 10 4.44 16.17 1.46
CA PRO A 10 3.17 15.97 0.78
C PRO A 10 2.40 14.80 1.41
N GLY A 11 1.13 15.01 1.71
CA GLY A 11 0.23 13.98 2.21
C GLY A 11 -0.27 13.08 1.10
N VAL A 12 -0.41 11.81 1.41
CA VAL A 12 -1.01 10.82 0.52
C VAL A 12 -2.46 10.57 0.93
N SER A 13 -3.37 10.41 -0.03
CA SER A 13 -4.79 10.25 0.26
C SER A 13 -5.11 8.85 0.80
N GLY A 14 -6.18 8.72 1.58
CA GLY A 14 -6.67 7.40 2.01
C GLY A 14 -7.05 6.50 0.82
N ALA A 15 -7.60 7.09 -0.25
CA ALA A 15 -7.96 6.39 -1.48
C ALA A 15 -6.75 5.73 -2.16
N PHE A 16 -5.56 6.31 -2.05
CA PHE A 16 -4.34 5.68 -2.57
C PHE A 16 -4.02 4.38 -1.82
N PHE A 17 -4.05 4.39 -0.48
CA PHE A 17 -3.84 3.16 0.30
C PHE A 17 -4.94 2.14 0.04
N GLN A 18 -6.17 2.61 -0.13
CA GLN A 18 -7.30 1.75 -0.48
C GLN A 18 -7.08 1.03 -1.82
N MET A 19 -6.59 1.75 -2.82
CA MET A 19 -6.22 1.18 -4.12
C MET A 19 -5.09 0.15 -3.99
N ILE A 20 -4.08 0.38 -3.13
CA ILE A 20 -3.04 -0.63 -2.87
C ILE A 20 -3.66 -1.93 -2.35
N TYR A 21 -4.59 -1.87 -1.40
CA TYR A 21 -5.24 -3.07 -0.86
C TYR A 21 -6.09 -3.80 -1.91
N GLN A 22 -6.82 -3.06 -2.74
CA GLN A 22 -7.59 -3.67 -3.81
C GLN A 22 -6.70 -4.35 -4.84
N VAL A 23 -5.62 -3.70 -5.28
CA VAL A 23 -4.71 -4.23 -6.29
C VAL A 23 -3.93 -5.43 -5.76
N LEU A 24 -3.38 -5.35 -4.54
CA LEU A 24 -2.48 -6.39 -4.03
C LEU A 24 -3.21 -7.57 -3.38
N ILE A 25 -4.39 -7.34 -2.81
CA ILE A 25 -5.05 -8.30 -1.89
C ILE A 25 -6.53 -8.51 -2.27
N GLY A 26 -7.07 -7.74 -3.23
CA GLY A 26 -8.49 -7.84 -3.63
C GLY A 26 -9.46 -7.31 -2.57
N GLN A 27 -8.96 -6.67 -1.50
CA GLN A 27 -9.79 -6.17 -0.41
C GLN A 27 -10.00 -4.67 -0.53
N GLU A 28 -11.23 -4.21 -0.25
CA GLU A 28 -11.54 -2.78 -0.25
C GLU A 28 -10.79 -1.98 0.81
N ARG A 29 -10.34 -2.60 1.91
CA ARG A 29 -9.67 -1.92 3.03
C ARG A 29 -8.75 -2.91 3.74
N GLY A 30 -7.77 -2.40 4.48
CA GLY A 30 -6.86 -3.19 5.29
C GLY A 30 -6.32 -2.42 6.50
N PRO A 31 -5.38 -3.00 7.27
CA PRO A 31 -4.66 -2.29 8.33
C PRO A 31 -3.90 -1.06 7.79
N ARG A 32 -3.24 -0.28 8.66
CA ARG A 32 -2.34 0.76 8.18
C ARG A 32 -1.22 0.13 7.34
N PHE A 33 -1.02 0.63 6.12
CA PHE A 33 -0.07 0.03 5.18
C PHE A 33 1.35 -0.07 5.74
N GLY A 34 1.82 0.94 6.49
CA GLY A 34 3.14 0.88 7.14
C GLY A 34 3.26 -0.26 8.17
N SER A 35 2.24 -0.48 8.99
CA SER A 35 2.21 -1.59 9.95
C SER A 35 2.11 -2.95 9.24
N PHE A 36 1.34 -3.03 8.15
CA PHE A 36 1.30 -4.22 7.31
C PHE A 36 2.68 -4.56 6.75
N ALA A 37 3.36 -3.60 6.12
CA ALA A 37 4.68 -3.82 5.53
C ALA A 37 5.73 -4.18 6.58
N ALA A 38 5.66 -3.60 7.79
CA ALA A 38 6.55 -3.93 8.89
C ALA A 38 6.37 -5.37 9.40
N LEU A 39 5.14 -5.88 9.43
CA LEU A 39 4.82 -7.23 9.91
C LEU A 39 4.94 -8.30 8.82
N TYR A 40 4.51 -8.00 7.60
CA TYR A 40 4.60 -8.90 6.44
C TYR A 40 6.03 -9.01 5.90
N GLY A 41 6.83 -7.96 6.12
CA GLY A 41 8.20 -7.85 5.64
C GLY A 41 8.31 -6.92 4.43
N VAL A 42 9.34 -6.07 4.44
CA VAL A 42 9.57 -5.08 3.38
C VAL A 42 9.94 -5.76 2.06
N THR A 43 10.78 -6.80 2.11
CA THR A 43 11.20 -7.55 0.92
C THR A 43 10.01 -8.28 0.29
N GLU A 44 9.18 -8.89 1.11
CA GLU A 44 7.98 -9.62 0.76
C GLU A 44 6.93 -8.67 0.16
N THR A 45 6.73 -7.50 0.79
CA THR A 45 5.85 -6.45 0.28
C THR A 45 6.31 -5.97 -1.11
N ARG A 46 7.62 -5.75 -1.29
CA ARG A 46 8.17 -5.37 -2.61
C ARG A 46 7.94 -6.47 -3.65
N SER A 47 8.17 -7.73 -3.29
CA SER A 47 7.92 -8.88 -4.16
C SER A 47 6.45 -8.99 -4.57
N LEU A 48 5.52 -8.78 -3.62
CA LEU A 48 4.08 -8.76 -3.89
C LEU A 48 3.71 -7.64 -4.88
N ILE A 49 4.26 -6.44 -4.70
CA ILE A 49 4.05 -5.32 -5.65
C ILE A 49 4.60 -5.67 -7.03
N GLN A 50 5.79 -6.28 -7.12
CA GLN A 50 6.35 -6.71 -8.41
C GLN A 50 5.46 -7.73 -9.11
N LYS A 51 4.93 -8.72 -8.38
CA LYS A 51 3.96 -9.69 -8.94
C LYS A 51 2.69 -9.01 -9.44
N ALA A 52 2.16 -8.03 -8.70
CA ALA A 52 0.99 -7.25 -9.10
C ALA A 52 1.24 -6.48 -10.41
N LEU A 53 2.38 -5.79 -10.51
CA LEU A 53 2.77 -5.06 -11.72
C LEU A 53 3.00 -5.99 -12.92
N ALA A 54 3.42 -7.23 -12.68
CA ALA A 54 3.58 -8.26 -13.71
C ALA A 54 2.28 -8.98 -14.07
N GLY A 55 1.14 -8.69 -13.41
CA GLY A 55 -0.12 -9.42 -13.61
C GLY A 55 -0.08 -10.86 -13.11
N GLN A 56 0.77 -11.16 -12.13
CA GLN A 56 1.03 -12.50 -11.58
C GLN A 56 0.39 -12.71 -10.20
N LEU A 57 -0.65 -11.95 -9.87
CA LEU A 57 -1.48 -12.25 -8.70
C LEU A 57 -2.40 -13.41 -9.05
N ALA A 58 -2.52 -14.36 -8.12
CA ALA A 58 -3.27 -15.59 -8.30
C ALA A 58 -4.79 -15.35 -8.32
#